data_AF-A0A938VLE7-F1
#
_entry.id   AF-A0A938VLE7-F1
#
_cell.length_a   1.000
_cell.length_b   1.000
_cell.length_c   1.000
_cell.angle_alpha   90.00
_cell.angle_beta   90.00
_cell.angle_gamma   90.00
#
_symmetry.space_group_name_H-M   'P 1'
#
loop_
_entity.id
_entity.type
_entity.pdbx_description
1 polymer ?
#
loop_
_entity_poly.entity_id
_entity_poly.type
_entity_poly.pdbx_seq_one_letter_code
_entity_poly.pdbx_strand_id
1 'polypeptide(L)'
;MQPDQWHEDRFGRTLMPYPIIKTKINPPALRRDLVSRKRLITLLSDGIRQGHRLTFVSAPAGFGKTTLVGEWIDSGDIPAAWISLDESDGDPSRFLTYLIAALQTLITGVGDGVLAALQSSQPISAKELLTALLNDLASTEDDFILVLDDYHAIDSKAVDELLAFLTEHM
;
A
#
# COMPACT_ATOMS: atom_id res chain seq x y z
N MET A 1 -38.65 -13.36 -2.79
CA MET A 1 -37.98 -12.07 -3.02
C MET A 1 -37.75 -11.42 -1.68
N GLN A 2 -36.54 -11.60 -1.14
CA GLN A 2 -35.94 -10.85 -0.03
C GLN A 2 -34.43 -10.93 -0.31
N PRO A 3 -33.74 -9.82 -0.56
CA PRO A 3 -32.32 -9.84 -0.91
C PRO A 3 -31.42 -9.85 0.32
N ASP A 4 -30.29 -10.53 0.14
CA ASP A 4 -29.00 -10.51 0.83
C ASP A 4 -28.87 -9.69 2.12
N GLN A 5 -28.61 -10.43 3.21
CA GLN A 5 -28.07 -9.91 4.45
C GLN A 5 -26.53 -9.83 4.35
N TRP A 6 -26.05 -8.60 4.38
CA TRP A 6 -24.69 -8.13 4.59
C TRP A 6 -23.74 -9.08 5.36
N HIS A 7 -22.57 -9.34 4.76
CA HIS A 7 -21.44 -10.01 5.40
C HIS A 7 -20.65 -9.03 6.28
N GLU A 8 -21.20 -8.68 7.44
CA GLU A 8 -20.47 -7.98 8.51
C GLU A 8 -20.14 -8.95 9.64
N ASP A 9 -18.89 -8.97 10.11
CA ASP A 9 -18.57 -9.60 11.40
C ASP A 9 -19.16 -8.72 12.53
N ARG A 10 -19.42 -9.31 13.71
CA ARG A 10 -20.14 -8.70 14.86
C ARG A 10 -19.53 -7.40 15.42
N PHE A 11 -18.45 -6.91 14.82
CA PHE A 11 -17.69 -5.72 15.19
C PHE A 11 -17.59 -4.66 14.08
N GLY A 12 -18.39 -4.76 13.00
CA GLY A 12 -18.43 -3.75 11.93
C GLY A 12 -17.10 -3.62 11.16
N ARG A 13 -16.33 -4.72 11.09
CA ARG A 13 -15.08 -4.78 10.32
C ARG A 13 -15.34 -5.45 8.99
N THR A 14 -14.97 -4.79 7.90
CA THR A 14 -14.90 -5.39 6.57
C THR A 14 -14.03 -6.64 6.63
N LEU A 15 -14.59 -7.76 6.17
CA LEU A 15 -13.86 -9.02 6.11
C LEU A 15 -12.79 -8.91 5.02
N MET A 16 -11.56 -9.33 5.31
CA MET A 16 -10.49 -9.36 4.31
C MET A 16 -10.62 -10.63 3.45
N PRO A 17 -10.60 -10.55 2.10
CA PRO A 17 -10.62 -11.71 1.21
C PRO A 17 -9.44 -12.67 1.46
N TYR A 18 -8.30 -12.15 1.89
CA TYR A 18 -7.11 -12.93 2.25
C TYR A 18 -6.68 -12.64 3.70
N PRO A 19 -6.12 -13.63 4.43
CA PRO A 19 -5.50 -13.38 5.71
C PRO A 19 -4.34 -12.39 5.60
N ILE A 20 -4.38 -11.32 6.40
CA ILE A 20 -3.34 -10.29 6.41
C ILE A 20 -2.31 -10.59 7.49
N ILE A 21 -1.05 -10.68 7.08
CA ILE A 21 0.08 -10.70 8.00
C ILE A 21 0.34 -9.25 8.41
N LYS A 22 -0.06 -8.89 9.63
CA LYS A 22 0.03 -7.50 10.13
C LYS A 22 1.45 -6.93 10.06
N THR A 23 2.49 -7.73 10.25
CA THR A 23 3.87 -7.24 10.17
C THR A 23 4.27 -6.76 8.78
N LYS A 24 3.57 -7.20 7.71
CA LYS A 24 3.82 -6.71 6.35
C LYS A 24 3.26 -5.31 6.12
N ILE A 25 2.26 -4.89 6.90
CA ILE A 25 1.63 -3.56 6.76
C ILE A 25 2.13 -2.54 7.78
N ASN A 26 3.25 -2.83 8.46
CA ASN A 26 3.86 -1.93 9.43
C ASN A 26 5.29 -1.64 9.00
N PRO A 27 5.76 -0.39 9.12
CA PRO A 27 7.16 -0.07 8.92
C PRO A 27 8.02 -0.81 9.95
N PRO A 28 9.26 -1.20 9.61
CA PRO A 28 10.12 -1.89 10.55
C PRO A 28 10.50 -0.95 11.71
N ALA A 29 10.60 -1.53 12.91
CA ALA A 29 11.06 -0.80 14.08
C ALA A 29 12.49 -0.27 13.87
N LEU A 30 12.66 1.05 14.00
CA LEU A 30 13.97 1.68 13.94
C LEU A 30 14.77 1.40 15.21
N ARG A 31 16.06 1.10 15.04
CA ARG A 31 16.96 0.86 16.17
C ARG A 31 17.41 2.19 16.79
N ARG A 32 17.61 2.20 18.10
CA ARG A 32 18.03 3.41 18.85
C ARG A 32 19.43 3.91 18.47
N ASP A 33 20.28 3.02 18.00
CA ASP A 33 21.66 3.29 17.57
C ASP A 33 21.78 3.48 16.04
N LEU A 34 20.66 3.76 15.36
CA LEU A 34 20.65 4.02 13.93
C LEU A 34 21.51 5.24 13.59
N VAL A 35 22.47 5.04 12.67
CA VAL A 35 23.23 6.14 12.09
C VAL A 35 22.40 6.80 11.00
N SER A 36 21.89 7.99 11.32
CA SER A 36 21.03 8.76 10.42
C SER A 36 21.68 9.11 9.09
N ARG A 37 20.95 8.89 7.99
CA ARG A 37 21.40 9.23 6.63
C ARG A 37 20.78 10.52 6.12
N LYS A 38 20.92 11.60 6.89
CA LYS A 38 20.31 12.93 6.65
C LYS A 38 20.32 13.39 5.19
N ARG A 39 21.45 13.25 4.49
CA ARG A 39 21.55 13.65 3.06
C ARG A 39 20.53 12.93 2.16
N LEU A 40 20.33 11.62 2.38
CA LEU A 40 19.38 10.84 1.60
C LEU A 40 17.94 11.13 2.01
N ILE A 41 17.69 11.35 3.30
CA ILE A 41 16.38 11.79 3.81
C ILE A 41 15.98 13.11 3.16
N THR A 42 16.89 14.09 3.13
CA THR A 42 16.65 15.37 2.46
C THR A 42 16.35 15.18 0.97
N LEU A 43 17.07 14.29 0.29
CA LEU A 43 16.81 13.99 -1.13
C LEU A 43 15.42 13.42 -1.37
N LEU A 44 14.95 12.51 -0.51
CA LEU A 44 13.60 11.95 -0.59
C LEU A 44 12.54 13.03 -0.35
N SER A 45 12.71 13.85 0.70
CA SER A 45 11.78 14.96 0.98
C SER A 45 11.79 16.04 -0.11
N ASP A 46 12.93 16.32 -0.73
CA ASP A 46 13.04 17.24 -1.86
C ASP A 46 12.28 16.72 -3.08
N GLY A 47 12.31 15.40 -3.33
CA GLY A 47 11.52 14.78 -4.39
C GLY A 47 10.02 15.05 -4.25
N ILE A 48 9.48 14.91 -3.04
CA ILE A 48 8.07 15.26 -2.76
C ILE A 48 7.83 16.74 -3.02
N ARG A 49 8.69 17.64 -2.49
CA ARG A 49 8.56 19.10 -2.69
C ARG A 49 8.60 19.52 -4.16
N GLN A 50 9.27 18.74 -5.00
CA GLN A 50 9.36 18.95 -6.46
C GLN A 50 8.16 18.37 -7.21
N GLY A 51 7.23 17.71 -6.54
CA GLY A 51 6.05 17.10 -7.13
C GLY A 51 6.29 15.73 -7.76
N HIS A 52 7.37 15.03 -7.39
CA HIS A 52 7.58 13.65 -7.85
C HIS A 52 6.56 12.70 -7.21
N ARG A 53 5.72 12.09 -8.05
CA ARG A 53 4.68 11.13 -7.64
C ARG A 53 5.21 9.72 -7.37
N LEU A 54 6.39 9.40 -7.89
CA LEU A 54 7.04 8.11 -7.71
C LEU A 54 8.53 8.31 -7.42
N THR A 55 9.03 7.67 -6.36
CA THR A 55 10.45 7.65 -6.01
C THR A 55 10.93 6.20 -5.89
N PHE A 56 11.95 5.84 -6.66
CA PHE A 56 12.54 4.51 -6.61
C PHE A 56 13.82 4.50 -5.76
N VAL A 57 13.86 3.65 -4.72
CA VAL A 57 15.02 3.49 -3.85
C VAL A 57 15.69 2.15 -4.14
N SER A 58 16.85 2.18 -4.80
CA SER A 58 17.61 0.99 -5.15
C SER A 58 18.99 0.94 -4.50
N ALA A 59 19.35 -0.24 -4.02
CA ALA A 59 20.65 -0.60 -3.47
C ALA A 59 20.70 -2.13 -3.29
N PRO A 60 21.89 -2.74 -3.21
CA PRO A 60 22.01 -4.17 -2.93
C PRO A 60 21.40 -4.57 -1.57
N ALA A 61 21.21 -5.88 -1.36
CA ALA A 61 20.74 -6.39 -0.08
C ALA A 61 21.67 -5.97 1.08
N GLY A 62 21.09 -5.65 2.23
CA GLY A 62 21.85 -5.23 3.41
C GLY A 62 22.34 -3.77 3.42
N PHE A 63 22.13 -2.98 2.36
CA PHE A 63 22.54 -1.57 2.32
C PHE A 63 21.61 -0.62 3.10
N GLY A 64 20.55 -1.14 3.72
CA GLY A 64 19.63 -0.36 4.57
C GLY A 64 18.61 0.47 3.79
N LYS A 65 18.11 -0.03 2.65
CA LYS A 65 17.01 0.62 1.89
C LYS A 65 15.78 0.83 2.78
N THR A 66 15.31 -0.27 3.37
CA THR A 66 14.15 -0.30 4.24
C THR A 66 14.34 0.58 5.46
N THR A 67 15.53 0.55 6.06
CA THR A 67 15.88 1.41 7.21
C THR A 67 15.89 2.89 6.84
N LEU A 68 16.41 3.25 5.66
CA LEU A 68 16.40 4.63 5.17
C LEU A 68 14.97 5.14 4.96
N VAL A 69 14.12 4.35 4.29
CA VAL A 69 12.72 4.74 4.04
C VAL A 69 11.94 4.80 5.35
N GLY A 70 12.15 3.84 6.26
CA GLY A 70 11.58 3.86 7.61
C GLY A 70 11.99 5.10 8.41
N GLU A 71 13.28 5.47 8.41
CA GLU A 71 13.76 6.69 9.05
C GLU A 71 13.15 7.95 8.44
N TRP A 72 13.01 7.97 7.11
CA TRP A 72 12.44 9.10 6.39
C TRP A 72 10.97 9.34 6.74
N ILE A 73 10.14 8.29 6.77
CA ILE A 73 8.72 8.44 7.12
C ILE A 73 8.51 8.70 8.61
N ASP A 74 9.35 8.15 9.49
CA ASP A 74 9.27 8.39 10.94
C ASP A 74 9.62 9.84 11.32
N SER A 75 10.48 10.47 10.51
CA SER A 75 10.90 11.87 10.69
C SER A 75 10.11 12.88 9.85
N GLY A 76 9.17 12.43 9.03
CA GLY A 76 8.36 13.26 8.14
C GLY A 76 7.01 13.64 8.74
N ASP A 77 6.41 14.71 8.22
CA ASP A 77 5.07 15.17 8.63
C ASP A 77 3.94 14.53 7.81
N ILE A 78 4.27 13.87 6.69
CA ILE A 78 3.29 13.23 5.80
C ILE A 78 3.03 11.80 6.29
N PRO A 79 1.77 11.42 6.57
CA PRO A 79 1.45 10.06 7.00
C PRO A 79 1.83 9.03 5.93
N ALA A 80 2.25 7.85 6.35
CA ALA A 80 2.72 6.80 5.44
C ALA A 80 2.01 5.47 5.67
N ALA A 81 1.51 4.87 4.59
CA ALA A 81 1.06 3.50 4.53
C ALA A 81 2.23 2.63 4.04
N TRP A 82 2.38 1.43 4.62
CA TRP A 82 3.51 0.55 4.35
C TRP A 82 3.04 -0.83 3.89
N ILE A 83 3.73 -1.39 2.90
CA ILE A 83 3.55 -2.78 2.45
C ILE A 83 4.94 -3.37 2.19
N SER A 84 5.35 -4.36 2.97
CA SER A 84 6.47 -5.23 2.64
C SER A 84 5.97 -6.39 1.80
N LEU A 85 6.48 -6.51 0.58
CA LEU A 85 6.07 -7.49 -0.42
C LEU A 85 7.00 -8.70 -0.39
N ASP A 86 6.45 -9.86 -0.72
CA ASP A 86 7.20 -11.10 -0.93
C ASP A 86 6.72 -11.82 -2.20
N GLU A 87 7.37 -12.93 -2.54
CA GLU A 87 7.10 -13.74 -3.73
C GLU A 87 5.62 -14.19 -3.84
N SER A 88 4.89 -14.25 -2.72
CA SER A 88 3.49 -14.69 -2.69
C SER A 88 2.49 -13.59 -3.09
N ASP A 89 2.92 -12.33 -3.19
CA ASP A 89 2.05 -11.20 -3.48
C ASP A 89 1.96 -10.86 -4.99
N GLY A 90 2.44 -11.75 -5.86
CA GLY A 90 2.29 -11.61 -7.31
C GLY A 90 0.86 -11.81 -7.82
N ASP A 91 -0.06 -12.30 -6.99
CA ASP A 91 -1.49 -12.40 -7.31
C ASP A 91 -2.17 -11.01 -7.17
N PRO A 92 -2.81 -10.49 -8.23
CA PRO A 92 -3.45 -9.16 -8.21
C PRO A 92 -4.47 -8.95 -7.07
N SER A 93 -5.28 -9.97 -6.78
CA SER A 93 -6.32 -9.89 -5.74
C SER A 93 -5.70 -9.80 -4.35
N ARG A 94 -4.66 -10.62 -4.09
CA ARG A 94 -3.89 -10.54 -2.85
C ARG A 94 -3.15 -9.21 -2.73
N PHE A 95 -2.50 -8.74 -3.80
CA PHE A 95 -1.83 -7.45 -3.83
C PHE A 95 -2.78 -6.31 -3.48
N LEU A 96 -3.95 -6.24 -4.14
CA LEU A 96 -4.98 -5.24 -3.85
C LEU A 96 -5.49 -5.33 -2.41
N THR A 97 -5.62 -6.55 -1.87
CA THR A 97 -6.04 -6.73 -0.47
C THR A 97 -5.00 -6.17 0.51
N TYR A 98 -3.71 -6.42 0.29
CA TYR A 98 -2.64 -5.83 1.11
C TYR A 98 -2.55 -4.32 0.93
N LEU A 99 -2.74 -3.82 -0.30
CA LEU A 99 -2.80 -2.40 -0.61
C LEU A 99 -3.89 -1.70 0.19
N ILE A 100 -5.12 -2.20 0.11
CA ILE A 100 -6.24 -1.65 0.86
C ILE A 100 -5.99 -1.76 2.37
N ALA A 101 -5.51 -2.91 2.85
CA ALA A 101 -5.22 -3.09 4.28
C ALA A 101 -4.17 -2.09 4.80
N ALA A 102 -3.16 -1.74 4.00
CA ALA A 102 -2.19 -0.72 4.36
C ALA A 102 -2.77 0.69 4.30
N LEU A 103 -3.56 1.02 3.28
CA LEU A 103 -4.23 2.33 3.18
C LEU A 103 -5.23 2.54 4.32
N GLN A 104 -5.92 1.49 4.75
CA GLN A 104 -6.83 1.52 5.90
C GLN A 104 -6.15 1.79 7.24
N THR A 105 -4.81 1.73 7.31
CA THR A 105 -4.07 2.21 8.50
C THR A 105 -4.10 3.73 8.63
N LEU A 106 -4.36 4.44 7.53
CA LEU A 106 -4.46 5.90 7.48
C LEU A 106 -5.91 6.37 7.28
N ILE A 107 -6.63 5.74 6.35
CA ILE A 107 -7.94 6.19 5.89
C ILE A 107 -8.97 5.09 6.19
N THR A 108 -9.74 5.27 7.25
CA THR A 108 -10.72 4.25 7.68
C THR A 108 -11.78 4.03 6.59
N GLY A 109 -12.01 2.77 6.22
CA GLY A 109 -13.06 2.36 5.27
C GLY A 109 -12.71 2.51 3.79
N VAL A 110 -11.53 3.06 3.44
CA VAL A 110 -11.09 3.12 2.04
C VAL A 110 -11.06 1.72 1.43
N GLY A 111 -11.60 1.55 0.21
CA GLY A 111 -11.57 0.28 -0.50
C GLY A 111 -12.51 -0.81 0.05
N ASP A 112 -13.41 -0.52 0.99
CA ASP A 112 -14.36 -1.51 1.52
C ASP A 112 -15.22 -2.16 0.41
N GLY A 113 -15.67 -1.36 -0.55
CA GLY A 113 -16.41 -1.88 -1.72
C GLY A 113 -15.55 -2.80 -2.59
N VAL A 114 -14.26 -2.52 -2.71
CA VAL A 114 -13.30 -3.35 -3.45
C VAL A 114 -13.04 -4.67 -2.73
N LEU A 115 -12.89 -4.65 -1.40
CA LEU A 115 -12.76 -5.86 -0.58
C LEU A 115 -14.02 -6.74 -0.68
N ALA A 116 -15.21 -6.15 -0.63
CA ALA A 116 -16.45 -6.89 -0.82
C ALA A 116 -16.56 -7.50 -2.22
N ALA A 117 -16.15 -6.76 -3.26
CA ALA A 117 -16.12 -7.24 -4.64
C ALA A 117 -15.16 -8.42 -4.83
N LEU A 118 -13.98 -8.38 -4.19
CA LEU A 118 -12.99 -9.47 -4.19
C LEU A 118 -13.48 -10.75 -3.52
N GLN A 119 -14.44 -10.66 -2.60
CA GLN A 119 -15.08 -11.83 -1.97
C GLN A 119 -16.23 -12.40 -2.80
N SER A 120 -16.75 -11.63 -3.75
CA SER A 120 -17.84 -12.08 -4.61
C SER A 120 -17.36 -13.12 -5.61
N SER A 121 -18.24 -14.05 -5.99
CA SER A 121 -17.95 -15.02 -7.06
C SER A 121 -17.99 -14.40 -8.47
N GLN A 122 -18.20 -13.08 -8.59
CA GLN A 122 -18.26 -12.42 -9.88
C GLN A 122 -16.85 -12.13 -10.40
N PRO A 123 -16.56 -12.44 -11.67
CA PRO A 123 -15.28 -12.11 -12.27
C PRO A 123 -15.23 -10.60 -12.53
N ILE A 124 -14.56 -9.86 -11.65
CA ILE A 124 -14.25 -8.44 -11.82
C ILE A 124 -12.76 -8.33 -12.10
N SER A 125 -12.36 -7.51 -13.06
CA SER A 125 -10.94 -7.37 -13.39
C SER A 125 -10.21 -6.58 -12.29
N ALA A 126 -8.94 -6.90 -12.06
CA ALA A 126 -8.12 -6.17 -11.10
C ALA A 126 -7.99 -4.67 -11.43
N LYS A 127 -8.07 -4.31 -12.72
CA LYS A 127 -8.07 -2.91 -13.16
C LYS A 127 -9.36 -2.17 -12.79
N GLU A 128 -10.52 -2.81 -12.91
CA GLU A 128 -11.80 -2.23 -12.46
C GLU A 128 -11.82 -2.04 -10.94
N LEU A 129 -11.32 -3.03 -10.20
CA LEU A 129 -11.16 -2.94 -8.75
C LEU A 129 -10.21 -1.80 -8.34
N LEU A 130 -9.07 -1.66 -9.03
CA LEU A 130 -8.15 -0.56 -8.81
C LEU A 130 -8.75 0.80 -9.19
N THR A 131 -9.56 0.86 -10.24
CA THR A 131 -10.28 2.09 -10.63
C THR A 131 -11.26 2.52 -9.53
N ALA A 132 -12.00 1.58 -8.94
CA ALA A 132 -12.87 1.86 -7.80
C ALA A 132 -12.06 2.38 -6.60
N LEU A 133 -10.93 1.74 -6.27
CA LEU A 133 -10.05 2.20 -5.20
C LEU A 133 -9.49 3.62 -5.45
N LEU A 134 -9.11 3.94 -6.69
CA LEU A 134 -8.64 5.29 -7.05
C LEU A 134 -9.73 6.35 -6.86
N ASN A 135 -10.99 6.04 -7.15
CA ASN A 135 -12.11 6.95 -6.92
C ASN A 135 -12.35 7.18 -5.41
N ASP A 136 -12.21 6.15 -4.59
CA ASP A 136 -12.28 6.27 -3.13
C ASP A 136 -11.15 7.19 -2.62
N LEU A 137 -9.92 6.98 -3.11
CA LEU A 137 -8.75 7.79 -2.75
C LEU A 137 -8.88 9.24 -3.21
N ALA A 138 -9.43 9.50 -4.39
CA ALA A 138 -9.66 10.85 -4.92
C ALA A 138 -10.64 11.68 -4.07
N SER A 139 -11.42 11.02 -3.21
CA SER A 139 -12.34 11.66 -2.26
C SER A 139 -11.68 12.00 -0.93
N THR A 140 -10.40 11.65 -0.73
CA THR A 140 -9.63 11.94 0.48
C THR A 140 -8.92 13.30 0.34
N GLU A 141 -8.94 14.10 1.41
CA GLU A 141 -8.36 15.46 1.40
C GLU A 141 -6.87 15.51 1.78
N ASP A 142 -6.34 14.45 2.42
CA ASP A 142 -4.99 14.40 2.98
C ASP A 142 -3.98 13.71 2.05
N ASP A 143 -2.80 14.34 1.89
CA ASP A 143 -1.65 13.72 1.25
C ASP A 143 -1.09 12.58 2.11
N PHE A 144 -0.68 11.49 1.46
CA PHE A 144 -0.01 10.37 2.13
C PHE A 144 1.11 9.79 1.26
N ILE A 145 2.03 9.06 1.90
CA ILE A 145 3.07 8.28 1.23
C ILE A 145 2.65 6.82 1.24
N LEU A 146 2.68 6.16 0.08
CA LEU A 146 2.59 4.71 -0.02
C LEU A 146 3.98 4.12 -0.21
N VAL A 147 4.44 3.31 0.74
CA VAL A 147 5.71 2.59 0.64
C VAL A 147 5.47 1.14 0.22
N LEU A 148 6.05 0.77 -0.92
CA LEU A 148 6.16 -0.61 -1.38
C LEU A 148 7.59 -1.11 -1.15
N ASP A 149 7.80 -1.77 -0.02
CA ASP A 149 9.09 -2.35 0.36
C ASP A 149 9.24 -3.75 -0.23
N ASP A 150 10.48 -4.11 -0.57
CA ASP A 150 10.82 -5.37 -1.21
C ASP A 150 10.03 -5.70 -2.51
N TYR A 151 9.57 -4.69 -3.26
CA TYR A 151 8.86 -4.86 -4.53
C TYR A 151 9.56 -5.79 -5.53
N HIS A 152 10.90 -5.79 -5.55
CA HIS A 152 11.71 -6.69 -6.38
C HIS A 152 11.51 -8.19 -6.11
N ALA A 153 10.87 -8.57 -5.01
CA ALA A 153 10.49 -9.95 -4.72
C ALA A 153 9.27 -10.41 -5.55
N ILE A 154 8.50 -9.48 -6.11
CA ILE A 154 7.39 -9.79 -7.00
C ILE A 154 7.92 -10.01 -8.42
N ASP A 155 7.58 -11.17 -8.99
CA ASP A 155 7.72 -11.48 -10.42
C ASP A 155 6.32 -11.65 -11.02
N SER A 156 5.63 -10.53 -11.27
CA SER A 156 4.26 -10.54 -11.78
C SER A 156 3.96 -9.31 -12.63
N LYS A 157 3.87 -9.54 -13.94
CA LYS A 157 3.48 -8.52 -14.91
C LYS A 157 2.11 -7.90 -14.59
N ALA A 158 1.19 -8.68 -14.04
CA ALA A 158 -0.13 -8.17 -13.68
C ALA A 158 -0.06 -7.14 -12.55
N VAL A 159 0.81 -7.34 -11.56
CA VAL A 159 1.05 -6.36 -10.50
C VAL A 159 1.78 -5.13 -11.04
N ASP A 160 2.76 -5.31 -11.94
CA ASP A 160 3.43 -4.20 -12.62
C ASP A 160 2.44 -3.31 -13.39
N GLU A 161 1.50 -3.91 -14.12
CA GLU A 161 0.45 -3.21 -14.87
C GLU A 161 -0.49 -2.43 -13.93
N LEU A 162 -0.82 -2.99 -12.76
CA LEU A 162 -1.60 -2.28 -11.74
C LEU A 162 -0.84 -1.10 -11.15
N LEU A 163 0.44 -1.27 -10.82
CA LEU A 163 1.26 -0.19 -10.26
C LEU A 163 1.45 0.94 -11.27
N ALA A 164 1.71 0.60 -12.54
CA ALA A 164 1.77 1.59 -13.61
C ALA A 164 0.45 2.37 -13.70
N PHE A 165 -0.69 1.67 -13.73
CA PHE A 165 -2.00 2.31 -13.77
C PHE A 165 -2.27 3.20 -12.56
N LEU A 166 -1.91 2.77 -11.34
CA LEU A 166 -2.01 3.58 -10.14
C LEU A 166 -1.22 4.89 -10.29
N THR A 167 0.05 4.82 -10.70
CA THR A 167 0.93 6.01 -10.82
C THR A 167 0.50 6.99 -11.91
N GLU A 168 -0.20 6.52 -12.94
CA GLU A 168 -0.74 7.37 -14.01
C GLU A 168 -1.98 8.18 -13.58
N HIS A 169 -2.65 7.77 -12.50
CA HIS A 169 -3.96 8.30 -12.08
C HIS A 169 -3.97 8.91 -10.67
N MET A 170 -2.79 9.07 -10.03
CA MET A 170 -2.61 9.76 -8.74
C MET A 170 -2.15 11.20 -8.91
#